data_AF-A0A7S9LE53-F1
#
_entry.id   AF-A0A7S9LE53-F1
#
_cell.length_a   1.000
_cell.length_b   1.000
_cell.length_c   1.000
_cell.angle_alpha   90.00
_cell.angle_beta   90.00
_cell.angle_gamma   90.00
#
_symmetry.space_group_name_H-M   'P 1'
#
loop_
_entity.id
_entity.type
_entity.pdbx_description
1 polymer ?
#
loop_
_entity_poly.entity_id
_entity_poly.type
_entity_poly.pdbx_seq_one_letter_code
_entity_poly.pdbx_strand_id
1 'polypeptide(L)'
;MATPTITPLPEAPSRQNSAGTFATLADNFMSALPQFADQMNQSIDYIGDQAEAAAESAQLASKNGATQVELAGQRASSAAQSAQSAGQQAAAAKVQADAAKGYRDTAQSAAAAAQGAAGLPALSGKAGLPLVAKPDGSGVEYTGSLRRYDLDVATTTAVLDLNVSQVFKINATQQRVLTFANVPAANRAMSVVLHITGKSNVTWPLGILWNNSQIPVLGNAWTTVILIWIGDGWVGSVGARA
;
A
#
# COMPACT_ATOMS: atom_id res chain seq x y z
N MET A 1 0.60 67.57 40.30
CA MET A 1 1.12 68.46 41.38
C MET A 1 1.79 67.63 42.45
N ALA A 2 2.79 68.18 43.15
CA ALA A 2 3.26 67.59 44.41
C ALA A 2 2.14 67.70 45.47
N THR A 3 2.05 66.72 46.37
CA THR A 3 1.05 66.76 47.46
C THR A 3 1.33 67.97 48.35
N PRO A 4 0.38 68.91 48.51
CA PRO A 4 0.57 70.08 49.35
C PRO A 4 0.69 69.68 50.82
N THR A 5 1.44 70.48 51.57
CA THR A 5 1.67 70.28 53.00
C THR A 5 1.10 71.45 53.79
N ILE A 6 0.39 71.16 54.87
CA ILE A 6 -0.10 72.17 55.81
C ILE A 6 0.90 72.27 56.96
N THR A 7 1.48 73.45 57.14
CA THR A 7 2.36 73.73 58.27
C THR A 7 1.49 73.87 59.53
N PRO A 8 1.81 73.18 60.64
CA PRO A 8 1.09 73.36 61.90
C PRO A 8 1.16 74.80 62.37
N LEU A 9 0.05 75.33 62.88
CA LEU A 9 0.02 76.66 63.45
C LEU A 9 0.93 76.74 64.70
N PRO A 10 1.56 77.90 64.97
CA PRO A 10 2.28 78.15 66.21
C PRO A 10 1.40 78.01 67.45
N GLU A 11 2.01 77.94 68.64
CA GLU A 11 1.27 77.87 69.89
C GLU A 11 0.32 79.08 70.04
N ALA A 12 -0.96 78.79 70.35
CA ALA A 12 -1.97 79.83 70.51
C ALA A 12 -1.73 80.63 71.81
N PRO A 13 -1.92 81.97 71.79
CA PRO A 13 -1.76 82.78 72.99
C PRO A 13 -2.84 82.46 74.03
N SER A 14 -2.44 82.32 75.30
CA SER A 14 -3.33 82.00 76.42
C SER A 14 -3.44 83.18 77.40
N ARG A 15 -4.65 83.42 77.92
CA ARG A 15 -4.88 84.43 78.96
C ARG A 15 -4.12 84.18 80.27
N GLN A 16 -3.55 82.99 80.43
CA GLN A 16 -2.69 82.63 81.57
C GLN A 16 -1.21 83.01 81.34
N ASN A 17 -0.83 83.42 80.13
CA ASN A 17 0.53 83.88 79.84
C ASN A 17 0.79 85.27 80.42
N SER A 18 2.06 85.57 80.73
CA SER A 18 2.47 86.93 81.04
C SER A 18 2.22 87.85 79.84
N ALA A 19 1.98 89.14 80.08
CA ALA A 19 1.59 90.09 79.02
C ALA A 19 2.56 90.10 77.81
N GLY A 20 3.88 90.03 78.05
CA GLY A 20 4.88 89.97 76.99
C GLY A 20 4.88 88.65 76.21
N THR A 21 4.65 87.53 76.91
CA THR A 21 4.54 86.21 76.29
C THR A 21 3.27 86.10 75.44
N PHE A 22 2.14 86.62 75.92
CA PHE A 22 0.88 86.63 75.18
C PHE A 22 1.01 87.39 73.86
N ALA A 23 1.56 88.61 73.89
CA ALA A 23 1.73 89.43 72.69
C ALA A 23 2.62 88.74 71.65
N THR A 24 3.73 88.14 72.09
CA THR A 24 4.65 87.42 71.19
C THR A 24 3.97 86.21 70.54
N LEU A 25 3.24 85.40 71.31
CA LEU A 25 2.51 84.24 70.79
C LEU A 25 1.35 84.68 69.87
N ALA A 26 0.67 85.78 70.20
CA ALA A 26 -0.40 86.32 69.38
C ALA A 26 0.10 86.81 68.02
N ASP A 27 1.21 87.55 67.98
CA ASP A 27 1.80 88.02 66.71
C ASP A 27 2.29 86.83 65.85
N ASN A 28 2.94 85.84 66.46
CA ASN A 28 3.37 84.62 65.76
C ASN A 28 2.18 83.81 65.22
N PHE A 29 1.13 83.63 66.01
CA PHE A 29 -0.06 82.91 65.59
C PHE A 29 -0.82 83.65 64.48
N MET A 30 -1.06 84.95 64.64
CA MET A 30 -1.80 85.76 63.66
C MET A 30 -1.02 85.92 62.34
N SER A 31 0.31 86.03 62.40
CA SER A 31 1.15 86.08 61.19
C SER A 31 1.21 84.76 60.41
N ALA A 32 0.94 83.62 61.05
CA ALA A 32 0.90 82.31 60.40
C ALA A 32 -0.45 82.01 59.70
N LEU A 33 -1.55 82.70 60.06
CA LEU A 33 -2.89 82.43 59.50
C LEU A 33 -2.99 82.62 57.97
N PRO A 34 -2.39 83.65 57.34
CA PRO A 34 -2.43 83.80 55.88
C PRO A 34 -1.77 82.62 55.16
N GLN A 35 -0.58 82.19 55.63
CA GLN A 35 0.12 81.03 55.05
C GLN A 35 -0.71 79.75 55.20
N PHE A 36 -1.36 79.55 56.36
CA PHE A 36 -2.24 78.41 56.58
C PHE A 36 -3.43 78.43 55.61
N ALA A 37 -4.06 79.58 55.39
CA ALA A 37 -5.15 79.73 54.43
C ALA A 37 -4.69 79.41 52.98
N ASP A 38 -3.52 79.89 52.57
CA ASP A 38 -2.95 79.58 51.26
C ASP A 38 -2.67 78.09 51.09
N GLN A 39 -2.10 77.44 52.10
CA GLN A 39 -1.86 75.98 52.08
C GLN A 39 -3.17 75.18 52.06
N MET A 40 -4.23 75.64 52.73
CA MET A 40 -5.54 75.02 52.64
C MET A 40 -6.13 75.14 51.23
N ASN A 41 -6.06 76.32 50.62
CA ASN A 41 -6.55 76.53 49.25
C ASN A 41 -5.81 75.63 48.26
N GLN A 42 -4.48 75.56 48.33
CA GLN A 42 -3.68 74.63 47.53
C GLN A 42 -4.07 73.16 47.77
N SER A 43 -4.45 72.80 49.00
CA SER A 43 -4.91 71.45 49.32
C SER A 43 -6.28 71.15 48.71
N ILE A 44 -7.19 72.12 48.71
CA ILE A 44 -8.50 72.02 48.07
C ILE A 44 -8.33 71.85 46.55
N ASP A 45 -7.49 72.66 45.93
CA ASP A 45 -7.19 72.58 44.50
C ASP A 45 -6.59 71.21 44.13
N TYR A 46 -5.61 70.74 44.92
CA TYR A 46 -5.01 69.41 44.72
C TYR A 46 -6.04 68.28 44.82
N ILE A 47 -6.98 68.34 45.77
CA ILE A 47 -8.06 67.35 45.90
C ILE A 47 -8.97 67.40 44.66
N GLY A 48 -9.30 68.59 44.16
CA GLY A 48 -10.05 68.78 42.93
C GLY A 48 -9.37 68.10 41.74
N ASP A 49 -8.09 68.40 41.51
CA ASP A 49 -7.28 67.81 40.44
C ASP A 49 -7.21 66.28 40.53
N GLN A 50 -7.03 65.73 41.74
CA GLN A 50 -7.00 64.28 41.95
C GLN A 50 -8.34 63.62 41.68
N ALA A 51 -9.45 64.28 42.04
CA ALA A 51 -10.79 63.77 41.77
C ALA A 51 -11.07 63.73 40.26
N GLU A 52 -10.66 64.77 39.52
CA GLU A 52 -10.81 64.82 38.07
C GLU A 52 -9.93 63.75 37.38
N ALA A 53 -8.66 63.64 37.77
CA ALA A 53 -7.77 62.60 37.24
C ALA A 53 -8.29 61.17 37.51
N ALA A 54 -8.88 60.93 38.68
CA ALA A 54 -9.49 59.64 39.00
C ALA A 54 -10.73 59.37 38.12
N ALA A 55 -11.57 60.37 37.87
CA ALA A 55 -12.72 60.26 36.99
C ALA A 55 -12.31 59.97 35.53
N GLU A 56 -11.30 60.65 35.01
CA GLU A 56 -10.74 60.40 33.68
C GLU A 56 -10.16 58.99 33.58
N SER A 57 -9.40 58.55 34.58
CA SER A 57 -8.86 57.19 34.63
C SER A 57 -9.96 56.13 34.62
N ALA A 58 -11.05 56.35 35.35
CA ALA A 58 -12.19 55.43 35.37
C ALA A 58 -12.91 55.36 34.01
N GLN A 59 -13.10 56.50 33.34
CA GLN A 59 -13.68 56.55 32.00
C GLN A 59 -12.79 55.83 30.98
N LEU A 60 -11.46 56.04 31.05
CA LEU A 60 -10.51 55.38 30.16
C LEU A 60 -10.49 53.87 30.38
N ALA A 61 -10.55 53.41 31.63
CA ALA A 61 -10.65 51.99 31.96
C ALA A 61 -11.92 51.35 31.37
N SER A 62 -13.07 52.03 31.49
CA SER A 62 -14.33 51.56 30.91
C SER A 62 -14.27 51.46 29.38
N LYS A 63 -13.75 52.50 28.71
CA LYS A 63 -13.56 52.53 27.26
C LYS A 63 -12.64 51.41 26.78
N ASN A 64 -11.49 51.26 27.42
CA ASN A 64 -10.52 50.21 27.09
C ASN A 64 -11.12 48.81 27.31
N GLY A 65 -11.90 48.62 28.38
CA GLY A 65 -12.65 47.39 28.64
C GLY A 65 -13.62 47.05 27.50
N ALA A 66 -14.44 48.02 27.07
CA ALA A 66 -15.36 47.84 25.96
C ALA A 66 -14.64 47.46 24.65
N THR A 67 -13.55 48.14 24.32
CA THR A 67 -12.73 47.82 23.14
C THR A 67 -12.13 46.41 23.21
N GLN A 68 -11.66 45.97 24.38
CA GLN A 68 -11.11 44.62 24.55
C GLN A 68 -12.18 43.53 24.37
N VAL A 69 -13.39 43.76 24.87
CA VAL A 69 -14.53 42.84 24.68
C VAL A 69 -14.89 42.72 23.20
N GLU A 70 -14.92 43.83 22.47
CA GLU A 70 -15.22 43.82 21.04
C GLU A 70 -14.13 43.10 20.23
N LEU A 71 -12.86 43.35 20.53
CA LEU A 71 -11.73 42.64 19.91
C LEU A 71 -11.79 41.13 20.20
N ALA A 72 -12.11 40.74 21.43
CA ALA A 72 -12.29 39.34 21.80
C ALA A 72 -13.43 38.68 21.00
N GLY A 73 -14.55 39.38 20.81
CA GLY A 73 -15.66 38.94 19.97
C GLY A 73 -15.25 38.71 18.52
N GLN A 74 -14.55 39.67 17.90
CA GLN A 74 -14.06 39.55 16.52
C GLN A 74 -13.09 38.37 16.34
N ARG A 75 -12.19 38.17 17.30
CA ARG A 75 -11.25 37.03 17.30
C ARG A 75 -11.99 35.70 17.43
N ALA A 76 -13.00 35.62 18.30
CA ALA A 76 -13.83 34.43 18.45
C ALA A 76 -14.59 34.10 17.16
N SER A 77 -15.20 35.09 16.50
CA SER A 77 -15.88 34.90 15.20
C SER A 77 -14.93 34.42 14.10
N SER A 78 -13.73 35.00 14.02
CA SER A 78 -12.71 34.61 13.03
C SER A 78 -12.22 33.17 13.27
N ALA A 79 -12.02 32.78 14.53
CA ALA A 79 -11.65 31.42 14.90
C ALA A 79 -12.77 30.42 14.55
N ALA A 80 -14.04 30.78 14.79
CA ALA A 80 -15.18 29.94 14.45
C ALA A 80 -15.30 29.72 12.93
N GLN A 81 -15.13 30.76 12.12
CA GLN A 81 -15.12 30.66 10.66
C GLN A 81 -13.97 29.77 10.17
N SER A 82 -12.77 29.95 10.73
CA SER A 82 -11.60 29.13 10.40
C SER A 82 -11.83 27.65 10.71
N ALA A 83 -12.45 27.35 11.87
CA ALA A 83 -12.81 25.98 12.25
C ALA A 83 -13.86 25.37 11.30
N GLN A 84 -14.85 26.15 10.86
CA GLN A 84 -15.85 25.71 9.90
C GLN A 84 -15.21 25.38 8.54
N SER A 85 -14.31 26.24 8.03
CA SER A 85 -13.56 25.97 6.79
C SER A 85 -12.69 24.72 6.90
N ALA A 86 -12.00 24.52 8.02
CA ALA A 86 -11.21 23.30 8.25
C ALA A 86 -12.09 22.04 8.23
N GLY A 87 -13.28 22.10 8.85
CA GLY A 87 -14.25 21.00 8.82
C GLY A 87 -14.74 20.67 7.40
N GLN A 88 -15.01 21.69 6.58
CA GLN A 88 -15.40 21.49 5.18
C GLN A 88 -14.28 20.86 4.34
N GLN A 89 -13.03 21.32 4.53
CA GLN A 89 -11.87 20.75 3.84
C GLN A 89 -11.64 19.28 4.22
N ALA A 90 -11.77 18.95 5.51
CA ALA A 90 -11.66 17.56 5.97
C ALA A 90 -12.74 16.65 5.35
N ALA A 91 -13.99 17.14 5.26
CA ALA A 91 -15.07 16.41 4.60
C ALA A 91 -14.80 16.20 3.10
N ALA A 92 -14.33 17.23 2.39
CA ALA A 92 -13.97 17.14 0.99
C ALA A 92 -12.81 16.14 0.74
N ALA A 93 -11.78 16.17 1.60
CA ALA A 93 -10.67 15.22 1.55
C ALA A 93 -11.15 13.77 1.75
N LYS A 94 -12.08 13.54 2.68
CA LYS A 94 -12.69 12.23 2.89
C LYS A 94 -13.43 11.73 1.64
N VAL A 95 -14.23 12.59 1.01
CA VAL A 95 -14.95 12.23 -0.23
C VAL A 95 -13.98 11.85 -1.35
N GLN A 96 -12.88 12.60 -1.53
CA GLN A 96 -11.87 12.25 -2.53
C GLN A 96 -11.17 10.92 -2.22
N ALA A 97 -10.85 10.65 -0.94
CA ALA A 97 -10.25 9.39 -0.54
C ALA A 97 -11.19 8.19 -0.82
N ASP A 98 -12.49 8.34 -0.53
CA ASP A 98 -13.49 7.31 -0.80
C ASP A 98 -13.65 7.08 -2.33
N ALA A 99 -13.63 8.14 -3.14
CA ALA A 99 -13.65 8.05 -4.60
C ALA A 99 -12.41 7.34 -5.17
N ALA A 100 -11.21 7.69 -4.68
CA ALA A 100 -9.97 7.05 -5.08
C ALA A 100 -9.96 5.54 -4.77
N LYS A 101 -10.51 5.14 -3.62
CA LYS A 101 -10.71 3.72 -3.28
C LYS A 101 -11.63 3.04 -4.29
N GLY A 102 -12.76 3.66 -4.64
CA GLY A 102 -13.67 3.14 -5.66
C GLY A 102 -13.02 2.94 -7.04
N TYR A 103 -12.22 3.91 -7.49
CA TYR A 103 -11.47 3.77 -8.75
C TYR A 103 -10.45 2.64 -8.71
N ARG A 104 -9.73 2.49 -7.59
CA ARG A 104 -8.79 1.38 -7.40
C ARG A 104 -9.50 0.03 -7.48
N ASP A 105 -10.61 -0.13 -6.77
CA ASP A 105 -11.36 -1.39 -6.72
C ASP A 105 -11.96 -1.74 -8.10
N THR A 106 -12.42 -0.72 -8.84
CA THR A 106 -12.88 -0.86 -10.23
C THR A 106 -11.73 -1.27 -11.17
N ALA A 107 -10.57 -0.63 -11.05
CA ALA A 107 -9.39 -0.95 -11.86
C ALA A 107 -8.89 -2.39 -11.59
N GLN A 108 -8.89 -2.83 -10.34
CA GLN A 108 -8.54 -4.22 -9.97
C GLN A 108 -9.53 -5.22 -10.59
N SER A 109 -10.83 -4.91 -10.54
CA SER A 109 -11.87 -5.76 -11.13
C SER A 109 -11.73 -5.83 -12.65
N ALA A 110 -11.47 -4.70 -13.32
CA ALA A 110 -11.25 -4.64 -14.76
C ALA A 110 -9.97 -5.40 -15.17
N ALA A 111 -8.88 -5.26 -14.41
CA ALA A 111 -7.65 -6.01 -14.64
C ALA A 111 -7.85 -7.52 -14.50
N ALA A 112 -8.58 -7.97 -13.47
CA ALA A 112 -8.91 -9.38 -13.29
C ALA A 112 -9.79 -9.91 -14.44
N ALA A 113 -10.77 -9.13 -14.89
CA ALA A 113 -11.61 -9.49 -16.04
C ALA A 113 -10.80 -9.57 -17.34
N ALA A 114 -9.89 -8.62 -17.58
CA ALA A 114 -9.00 -8.62 -18.74
C ALA A 114 -8.03 -9.81 -18.73
N GLN A 115 -7.47 -10.16 -17.56
CA GLN A 115 -6.64 -11.37 -17.40
C GLN A 115 -7.43 -12.65 -17.69
N GLY A 116 -8.66 -12.73 -17.19
CA GLY A 116 -9.57 -13.84 -17.49
C GLY A 116 -9.91 -13.96 -18.97
N ALA A 117 -10.20 -12.83 -19.63
CA ALA A 117 -10.53 -12.78 -21.06
C ALA A 117 -9.34 -13.08 -21.98
N ALA A 118 -8.13 -12.67 -21.58
CA ALA A 118 -6.89 -13.00 -22.29
C ALA A 118 -6.42 -14.44 -22.02
N GLY A 119 -7.10 -15.18 -21.13
CA GLY A 119 -6.72 -16.53 -20.74
C GLY A 119 -5.33 -16.60 -20.13
N LEU A 120 -4.83 -15.51 -19.54
CA LEU A 120 -3.53 -15.48 -18.90
C LEU A 120 -3.60 -16.25 -17.58
N PRO A 121 -2.59 -17.08 -17.25
CA PRO A 121 -2.58 -17.82 -16.01
C PRO A 121 -2.63 -16.86 -14.80
N ALA A 122 -3.55 -17.14 -13.87
CA ALA A 122 -3.70 -16.35 -12.64
C ALA A 122 -2.37 -16.24 -11.86
N LEU A 123 -2.15 -15.09 -11.21
CA LEU A 123 -0.99 -14.82 -10.34
C LEU A 123 -0.85 -15.81 -9.17
N SER A 124 -1.94 -16.52 -8.82
CA SER A 124 -1.92 -17.61 -7.85
C SER A 124 -1.60 -18.94 -8.56
N GLY A 125 -0.36 -19.43 -8.39
CA GLY A 125 0.07 -20.69 -8.97
C GLY A 125 -0.71 -21.89 -8.44
N LYS A 126 -1.11 -22.81 -9.33
CA LYS A 126 -1.84 -24.04 -8.97
C LYS A 126 -0.90 -25.23 -8.66
N ALA A 127 0.06 -25.05 -7.76
CA ALA A 127 0.87 -26.11 -7.15
C ALA A 127 1.37 -27.21 -8.13
N GLY A 128 2.02 -26.82 -9.24
CA GLY A 128 2.64 -27.76 -10.19
C GLY A 128 1.72 -28.32 -11.27
N LEU A 129 0.46 -27.85 -11.38
CA LEU A 129 -0.40 -28.17 -12.53
C LEU A 129 0.13 -27.50 -13.80
N PRO A 130 0.29 -28.24 -14.93
CA PRO A 130 0.73 -27.66 -16.18
C PRO A 130 -0.38 -26.80 -16.81
N LEU A 131 0.05 -25.78 -17.55
CA LEU A 131 -0.80 -24.94 -18.37
C LEU A 131 -0.87 -25.50 -19.78
N VAL A 132 -2.07 -25.63 -20.32
CA VAL A 132 -2.31 -26.05 -21.70
C VAL A 132 -3.17 -25.01 -22.43
N ALA A 133 -2.92 -24.81 -23.73
CA ALA A 133 -3.77 -23.97 -24.55
C ALA A 133 -5.12 -24.65 -24.76
N LYS A 134 -6.21 -23.90 -24.63
CA LYS A 134 -7.55 -24.39 -24.94
C LYS A 134 -7.66 -24.66 -26.44
N PRO A 135 -8.34 -25.75 -26.86
CA PRO A 135 -8.50 -26.08 -28.28
C PRO A 135 -9.23 -25.01 -29.11
N ASP A 136 -10.04 -24.17 -28.47
CA ASP A 136 -10.77 -23.07 -29.11
C ASP A 136 -9.93 -21.79 -29.29
N GLY A 137 -8.67 -21.80 -28.86
CA GLY A 137 -7.76 -20.65 -28.93
C GLY A 137 -8.12 -19.51 -27.97
N SER A 138 -9.07 -19.70 -27.05
CA SER A 138 -9.55 -18.65 -26.15
C SER A 138 -8.61 -18.36 -24.97
N GLY A 139 -7.53 -19.12 -24.80
CA GLY A 139 -6.61 -18.94 -23.68
C GLY A 139 -5.85 -20.20 -23.26
N VAL A 140 -5.32 -20.17 -22.03
CA VAL A 140 -4.77 -21.36 -21.37
C VAL A 140 -5.60 -21.78 -20.16
N GLU A 141 -5.55 -23.06 -19.81
CA GLU A 141 -6.17 -23.61 -18.61
C GLU A 141 -5.21 -24.52 -17.83
N TYR A 142 -5.39 -24.57 -16.51
CA TYR A 142 -4.64 -25.50 -15.66
C TYR A 142 -5.28 -26.88 -15.73
N THR A 143 -4.53 -27.88 -16.18
CA THR A 143 -5.02 -29.26 -16.22
C THR A 143 -4.59 -30.07 -14.99
N GLY A 144 -5.48 -30.95 -14.53
CA GLY A 144 -5.27 -31.81 -13.38
C GLY A 144 -4.34 -32.99 -13.69
N SER A 145 -3.03 -32.75 -13.69
CA SER A 145 -1.96 -33.76 -13.78
C SER A 145 -1.76 -34.40 -15.16
N LEU A 146 -0.50 -34.61 -15.55
CA LEU A 146 -0.08 -35.62 -16.54
C LEU A 146 -0.27 -37.03 -15.93
N ARG A 147 -1.48 -37.35 -15.44
CA ARG A 147 -1.73 -38.61 -14.72
C ARG A 147 -1.72 -39.81 -15.66
N ARG A 148 -1.89 -39.56 -16.97
CA ARG A 148 -1.82 -40.51 -18.07
C ARG A 148 -1.24 -39.77 -19.27
N TYR A 149 -0.22 -40.35 -19.90
CA TYR A 149 0.16 -39.99 -21.26
C TYR A 149 -0.32 -41.13 -22.16
N ASP A 150 -1.10 -40.79 -23.17
CA ASP A 150 -1.27 -41.63 -24.34
C ASP A 150 -0.19 -41.28 -25.37
N LEU A 151 0.16 -42.26 -26.20
CA LEU A 151 1.11 -42.09 -27.29
C LEU A 151 0.35 -42.34 -28.58
N ASP A 152 0.54 -41.47 -29.57
CA ASP A 152 0.02 -41.67 -30.91
C ASP A 152 0.51 -43.01 -31.46
N VAL A 153 -0.37 -43.74 -32.14
CA VAL A 153 -0.05 -45.02 -32.77
C VAL A 153 -0.01 -44.85 -34.27
N ALA A 154 1.17 -45.03 -34.87
CA ALA A 154 1.34 -44.96 -36.32
C ALA A 154 1.31 -46.37 -36.94
N THR A 155 0.78 -46.50 -38.16
CA THR A 155 0.89 -47.75 -38.95
C THR A 155 1.96 -47.57 -40.00
N THR A 156 2.89 -48.53 -40.12
CA THR A 156 3.97 -48.49 -41.12
C THR A 156 4.33 -49.88 -41.59
N THR A 157 5.05 -49.95 -42.71
CA THR A 157 5.57 -51.20 -43.28
C THR A 157 7.08 -51.18 -43.53
N ALA A 158 7.74 -50.03 -43.38
CA ALA A 158 9.16 -49.88 -43.70
C ALA A 158 9.90 -48.89 -42.79
N VAL A 159 9.36 -47.69 -42.57
CA VAL A 159 10.07 -46.64 -41.81
C VAL A 159 9.41 -46.41 -40.46
N LEU A 160 10.21 -46.48 -39.40
CA LEU A 160 9.85 -46.08 -38.04
C LEU A 160 10.36 -44.65 -37.82
N ASP A 161 9.50 -43.66 -38.06
CA ASP A 161 9.82 -42.24 -37.87
C ASP A 161 9.52 -41.79 -36.44
N LEU A 162 10.59 -41.57 -35.67
CA LEU A 162 10.52 -41.30 -34.24
C LEU A 162 10.16 -39.85 -33.90
N ASN A 163 10.04 -38.95 -34.90
CA ASN A 163 9.40 -37.66 -34.72
C ASN A 163 7.86 -37.76 -34.77
N VAL A 164 7.33 -38.81 -35.39
CA VAL A 164 5.89 -38.99 -35.61
C VAL A 164 5.25 -39.81 -34.51
N SER A 165 5.90 -40.90 -34.08
CA SER A 165 5.33 -41.78 -33.06
C SER A 165 6.40 -42.62 -32.36
N GLN A 166 6.06 -43.13 -31.18
CA GLN A 166 6.82 -44.12 -30.43
C GLN A 166 6.12 -45.49 -30.39
N VAL A 167 4.91 -45.60 -30.94
CA VAL A 167 4.14 -46.83 -30.96
C VAL A 167 3.73 -47.15 -32.40
N PHE A 168 4.23 -48.25 -32.95
CA PHE A 168 3.98 -48.60 -34.35
C PHE A 168 3.22 -49.91 -34.50
N LYS A 169 2.26 -49.92 -35.43
CA LYS A 169 1.62 -51.13 -35.95
C LYS A 169 2.25 -51.52 -37.28
N ILE A 170 2.70 -52.77 -37.40
CA ILE A 170 3.38 -53.29 -38.59
C ILE A 170 2.69 -54.57 -39.04
N ASN A 171 2.34 -54.64 -40.32
CA ASN A 171 1.77 -55.84 -40.93
C ASN A 171 2.87 -56.65 -41.65
N ALA A 172 3.34 -57.71 -41.00
CA ALA A 172 4.33 -58.67 -41.48
C ALA A 172 3.70 -59.97 -42.00
N THR A 173 2.56 -59.90 -42.68
CA THR A 173 2.04 -61.03 -43.50
C THR A 173 2.91 -61.29 -44.73
N GLN A 174 3.68 -60.29 -45.17
CA GLN A 174 4.72 -60.39 -46.19
C GLN A 174 6.07 -59.98 -45.58
N GLN A 175 7.17 -60.30 -46.26
CA GLN A 175 8.50 -59.90 -45.81
C GLN A 175 8.60 -58.37 -45.67
N ARG A 176 9.16 -57.89 -44.55
CA ARG A 176 9.37 -56.47 -44.28
C ARG A 176 10.84 -56.16 -44.05
N VAL A 177 11.23 -54.94 -44.41
CA VAL A 177 12.54 -54.36 -44.09
C VAL A 177 12.27 -53.09 -43.32
N LEU A 178 12.67 -53.05 -42.06
CA LEU A 178 12.43 -51.92 -41.18
C LEU A 178 13.69 -51.07 -41.06
N THR A 179 13.51 -49.75 -41.06
CA THR A 179 14.58 -48.75 -40.85
C THR A 179 14.10 -47.68 -39.88
N PHE A 180 15.02 -47.13 -39.07
CA PHE A 180 14.73 -45.96 -38.25
C PHE A 180 14.94 -44.67 -39.02
N ALA A 181 14.07 -43.69 -38.78
CA ALA A 181 14.28 -42.30 -39.14
C ALA A 181 14.20 -41.44 -37.88
N ASN A 182 14.95 -40.32 -37.88
CA ASN A 182 14.95 -39.34 -36.79
C ASN A 182 15.28 -39.93 -35.41
N VAL A 183 16.33 -40.77 -35.35
CA VAL A 183 16.81 -41.38 -34.10
C VAL A 183 17.21 -40.29 -33.09
N PRO A 184 16.86 -40.43 -31.79
CA PRO A 184 17.21 -39.43 -30.79
C PRO A 184 18.72 -39.22 -30.67
N ALA A 185 19.11 -38.02 -30.26
CA ALA A 185 20.52 -37.69 -30.00
C ALA A 185 21.12 -38.55 -28.87
N ALA A 186 22.46 -38.58 -28.80
CA ALA A 186 23.18 -39.47 -27.91
C ALA A 186 22.99 -39.20 -26.40
N ASN A 187 22.43 -38.05 -26.04
CA ASN A 187 22.11 -37.66 -24.67
C ASN A 187 20.64 -37.91 -24.30
N ARG A 188 19.92 -38.72 -25.07
CA ARG A 188 18.50 -39.04 -24.87
C ARG A 188 18.31 -40.55 -24.74
N ALA A 189 17.29 -40.93 -24.00
CA ALA A 189 16.73 -42.29 -24.03
C ALA A 189 15.30 -42.23 -24.54
N MET A 190 14.88 -43.25 -25.29
CA MET A 190 13.51 -43.34 -25.83
C MET A 190 13.07 -44.80 -25.90
N SER A 191 11.84 -45.07 -25.46
CA SER A 191 11.20 -46.36 -25.62
C SER A 191 10.30 -46.36 -26.85
N VAL A 192 10.40 -47.39 -27.67
CA VAL A 192 9.58 -47.60 -28.86
C VAL A 192 8.90 -48.95 -28.75
N VAL A 193 7.58 -48.98 -28.94
CA VAL A 193 6.77 -50.19 -28.88
C VAL A 193 6.28 -50.54 -30.28
N LEU A 194 6.52 -51.76 -30.70
CA LEU A 194 6.05 -52.28 -31.98
C LEU A 194 5.00 -53.36 -31.72
N HIS A 195 3.86 -53.23 -32.39
CA HIS A 195 2.86 -54.27 -32.50
C HIS A 195 2.90 -54.84 -33.92
N ILE A 196 3.38 -56.06 -34.06
CA ILE A 196 3.59 -56.72 -35.35
C ILE A 196 2.53 -57.81 -35.53
N THR A 197 1.86 -57.82 -36.67
CA THR A 197 0.91 -58.89 -37.06
C THR A 197 1.50 -59.75 -38.18
N GLY A 198 1.23 -61.06 -38.15
CA GLY A 198 1.83 -62.02 -39.08
C GLY A 198 3.26 -62.46 -38.69
N LYS A 199 3.80 -63.43 -39.45
CA LYS A 199 5.05 -64.14 -39.13
C LYS A 199 6.07 -64.23 -40.26
N SER A 200 5.85 -63.50 -41.36
CA SER A 200 6.82 -63.47 -42.46
C SER A 200 8.11 -62.79 -41.99
N ASN A 201 9.21 -63.05 -42.71
CA ASN A 201 10.53 -62.58 -42.30
C ASN A 201 10.58 -61.05 -42.16
N VAL A 202 11.07 -60.54 -41.03
CA VAL A 202 11.29 -59.11 -40.81
C VAL A 202 12.79 -58.87 -40.72
N THR A 203 13.31 -58.07 -41.65
CA THR A 203 14.69 -57.57 -41.59
C THR A 203 14.71 -56.35 -40.69
N TRP A 204 15.42 -56.47 -39.57
CA TRP A 204 15.51 -55.42 -38.55
C TRP A 204 16.58 -54.39 -38.91
N PRO A 205 16.46 -53.13 -38.42
CA PRO A 205 17.52 -52.15 -38.53
C PRO A 205 18.84 -52.68 -37.96
N LEU A 206 19.96 -52.31 -38.58
CA LEU A 206 21.29 -52.68 -38.08
C LEU A 206 21.56 -52.03 -36.71
N GLY A 207 22.43 -52.65 -35.92
CA GLY A 207 22.88 -52.11 -34.63
C GLY A 207 21.92 -52.30 -33.46
N ILE A 208 20.84 -53.07 -33.62
CA ILE A 208 20.00 -53.49 -32.49
C ILE A 208 20.69 -54.64 -31.74
N LEU A 209 20.98 -54.39 -30.48
CA LEU A 209 21.44 -55.39 -29.52
C LEU A 209 20.25 -56.18 -29.01
N TRP A 210 20.05 -57.37 -29.56
CA TRP A 210 18.99 -58.28 -29.13
C TRP A 210 19.41 -59.10 -27.92
N ASN A 211 18.42 -59.44 -27.08
CA ASN A 211 18.62 -60.35 -25.98
C ASN A 211 19.21 -61.70 -26.47
N ASN A 212 20.30 -62.15 -25.85
CA ASN A 212 21.07 -63.34 -26.25
C ASN A 212 21.52 -63.37 -27.72
N SER A 213 21.66 -62.21 -28.37
CA SER A 213 22.03 -62.09 -29.80
C SER A 213 21.07 -62.82 -30.75
N GLN A 214 19.83 -63.07 -30.32
CA GLN A 214 18.81 -63.73 -31.12
C GLN A 214 17.76 -62.73 -31.61
N ILE A 215 17.54 -62.69 -32.91
CA ILE A 215 16.48 -61.87 -33.50
C ILE A 215 15.10 -62.31 -32.98
N PRO A 216 14.10 -61.40 -32.94
CA PRO A 216 12.75 -61.73 -32.51
C PRO A 216 12.12 -62.87 -33.28
N VAL A 217 11.69 -63.91 -32.57
CA VAL A 217 10.83 -64.96 -33.11
C VAL A 217 9.37 -64.49 -33.02
N LEU A 218 8.75 -64.27 -34.18
CA LEU A 218 7.38 -63.78 -34.28
C LEU A 218 6.35 -64.88 -34.00
N GLY A 219 5.29 -64.53 -33.28
CA GLY A 219 4.07 -65.33 -33.13
C GLY A 219 3.30 -65.46 -34.46
N ASN A 220 2.38 -66.43 -34.53
CA ASN A 220 1.61 -66.67 -35.75
C ASN A 220 0.57 -65.57 -36.03
N ALA A 221 0.02 -64.97 -34.98
CA ALA A 221 -0.99 -63.94 -35.03
C ALA A 221 -0.39 -62.55 -34.78
N TRP A 222 0.29 -62.37 -33.64
CA TRP A 222 0.89 -61.09 -33.28
C TRP A 222 2.11 -61.22 -32.38
N THR A 223 2.95 -60.18 -32.37
CA THR A 223 4.14 -60.05 -31.52
C THR A 223 4.30 -58.61 -31.07
N THR A 224 4.54 -58.39 -29.78
CA THR A 224 4.99 -57.09 -29.27
C THR A 224 6.50 -57.08 -29.16
N VAL A 225 7.15 -56.06 -29.72
CA VAL A 225 8.59 -55.83 -29.59
C VAL A 225 8.82 -54.48 -28.93
N ILE A 226 9.73 -54.44 -27.96
CA ILE A 226 10.09 -53.21 -27.24
C ILE A 226 11.53 -52.91 -27.59
N LEU A 227 11.76 -51.70 -28.09
CA LEU A 227 13.07 -51.18 -28.45
C LEU A 227 13.36 -49.99 -27.57
N ILE A 228 14.58 -49.92 -27.02
CA ILE A 228 15.02 -48.83 -26.17
C ILE A 228 16.27 -48.24 -26.78
N TRP A 229 16.22 -46.96 -27.14
CA TRP A 229 17.39 -46.17 -27.46
C TRP A 229 18.03 -45.69 -26.16
N ILE A 230 19.33 -45.90 -26.00
CA ILE A 230 20.09 -45.55 -24.79
C ILE A 230 21.14 -44.46 -25.01
N GLY A 231 21.20 -43.88 -26.22
CA GLY A 231 22.13 -42.79 -26.57
C GLY A 231 23.26 -43.23 -27.51
N ASP A 232 23.70 -44.47 -27.42
CA ASP A 232 24.80 -45.01 -28.24
C ASP A 232 24.40 -46.26 -29.03
N GLY A 233 23.15 -46.73 -28.87
CA GLY A 233 22.63 -47.88 -29.57
C GLY A 233 21.19 -48.23 -29.21
N TRP A 234 20.67 -49.24 -29.90
CA TRP A 234 19.34 -49.79 -29.66
C TRP A 234 19.44 -51.11 -28.89
N VAL A 235 18.63 -51.26 -27.85
CA VAL A 235 18.44 -52.53 -27.14
C VAL A 235 17.03 -53.03 -27.43
N GLY A 236 16.92 -54.28 -27.88
CA GLY A 236 15.64 -54.87 -28.28
C GLY A 236 15.25 -56.08 -27.43
N SER A 237 13.97 -56.17 -27.09
CA SER A 237 13.38 -57.35 -26.45
C SER A 237 12.04 -57.72 -27.07
N VAL A 238 11.71 -59.02 -27.01
CA VAL A 238 10.41 -59.53 -27.45
C VAL A 238 9.52 -59.67 -26.23
N GLY A 239 8.36 -59.04 -26.30
CA GLY A 239 7.31 -59.14 -25.29
C GLY A 239 6.37 -60.31 -25.58
N ALA A 240 5.08 -60.10 -25.32
CA ALA A 240 4.05 -61.10 -25.57
C ALA A 240 3.87 -61.39 -27.07
N ARG A 241 3.50 -62.63 -27.38
CA ARG A 241 3.21 -63.10 -28.74
C ARG A 241 2.15 -64.21 -28.72
N ALA A 242 1.40 -64.35 -29.80
CA ALA A 242 0.44 -65.43 -30.06
C ALA A 242 0.64 -65.99 -31.47
#